data_AF-A0A3M8GE67-F1
#
_entry.id   AF-A0A3M8GE67-F1
#
_cell.length_a   1.000
_cell.length_b   1.000
_cell.length_c   1.000
_cell.angle_alpha   90.00
_cell.angle_beta   90.00
_cell.angle_gamma   90.00
#
_symmetry.space_group_name_H-M   'P 1'
#
loop_
_entity.id
_entity.type
_entity.pdbx_description
1 polymer ?
#
loop_
_entity_poly.entity_id
_entity_poly.type
_entity_poly.pdbx_seq_one_letter_code
_entity_poly.pdbx_strand_id
1 'polypeptide(L)'
;MLRAKDKKFEFVYVENDGTVRELDEGEIEYLQTAFEPSDGERPYIKSEYDQLTPDKKIRGFLHRSEVPKDIDIIKTDLRYAETRFPINIYDSGKAIELQVGIYRVKVLGGWDVSVGEFAIEFKNRSNGKIITPKITNWRIQSYEFGERAKKIMTLDISERGVYLIEFKNQTDLRVRRSNLFFMRLFEQELPNEKLEIWIG
;
A
#
# COMPACT_ATOMS: atom_id res chain seq x y z
N MET A 1 -19.69 33.43 -5.69
CA MET A 1 -18.56 32.50 -5.53
C MET A 1 -18.93 31.47 -4.47
N LEU A 2 -19.49 30.33 -4.88
CA LEU A 2 -19.86 29.23 -3.97
C LEU A 2 -18.68 28.26 -3.84
N ARG A 3 -18.43 27.85 -2.59
CA ARG A 3 -17.26 27.15 -2.05
C ARG A 3 -17.00 25.81 -2.75
N ALA A 4 -15.81 25.63 -3.32
CA ALA A 4 -15.30 24.33 -3.78
C ALA A 4 -14.72 23.51 -2.62
N LYS A 5 -15.53 23.20 -1.59
CA LYS A 5 -15.09 22.41 -0.42
C LYS A 5 -15.74 21.03 -0.24
N ASP A 6 -16.62 20.60 -1.15
CA ASP A 6 -17.39 19.35 -0.97
C ASP A 6 -17.37 18.41 -2.19
N LYS A 7 -16.47 18.58 -3.17
CA LYS A 7 -16.44 17.67 -4.31
C LYS A 7 -15.74 16.37 -3.91
N LYS A 8 -16.52 15.34 -3.62
CA LYS A 8 -16.01 13.98 -3.41
C LYS A 8 -15.27 13.50 -4.67
N PHE A 9 -14.23 12.68 -4.48
CA PHE A 9 -13.47 12.12 -5.60
C PHE A 9 -14.37 11.23 -6.48
N GLU A 10 -14.08 11.22 -7.78
CA GLU A 10 -14.94 10.61 -8.80
C GLU A 10 -14.86 9.08 -8.81
N PHE A 11 -13.81 8.50 -8.21
CA PHE A 11 -13.66 7.07 -8.05
C PHE A 11 -13.88 6.61 -6.59
N VAL A 12 -14.28 5.35 -6.47
CA VAL A 12 -14.42 4.59 -5.23
C VAL A 12 -13.72 3.24 -5.41
N TYR A 13 -13.55 2.48 -4.32
CA TYR A 13 -13.04 1.11 -4.39
C TYR A 13 -14.13 0.09 -4.07
N VAL A 14 -14.26 -0.92 -4.91
CA VAL A 14 -15.10 -2.10 -4.66
C VAL A 14 -14.24 -3.16 -4.01
N GLU A 15 -14.68 -3.66 -2.86
CA GLU A 15 -14.04 -4.75 -2.12
C GLU A 15 -14.53 -6.12 -2.60
N ASN A 16 -13.85 -7.19 -2.21
CA ASN A 16 -14.22 -8.54 -2.67
C ASN A 16 -15.57 -9.06 -2.18
N ASP A 17 -16.07 -8.52 -1.07
CA ASP A 17 -17.41 -8.84 -0.57
C ASP A 17 -18.50 -8.00 -1.23
N GLY A 18 -18.13 -7.14 -2.19
CA GLY A 18 -19.02 -6.23 -2.90
C GLY A 18 -19.27 -4.91 -2.17
N THR A 19 -18.72 -4.71 -0.97
CA THR A 19 -18.83 -3.42 -0.31
C THR A 19 -18.05 -2.34 -1.07
N VAL A 20 -18.53 -1.10 -1.00
CA VAL A 20 -17.92 0.04 -1.71
C VAL A 20 -17.49 1.08 -0.69
N ARG A 21 -16.25 1.57 -0.85
CA ARG A 21 -15.69 2.60 0.05
C ARG A 21 -15.09 3.80 -0.67
N GLU A 22 -15.06 4.91 0.06
CA GLU A 22 -14.26 6.08 -0.31
C GLU A 22 -12.76 5.72 -0.34
N LEU A 23 -12.01 6.40 -1.21
CA LEU A 23 -10.56 6.25 -1.34
C LEU A 23 -9.82 7.09 -0.30
N ASP A 24 -8.64 6.64 0.13
CA ASP A 24 -7.71 7.47 0.89
C ASP A 24 -6.82 8.35 0.00
N GLU A 25 -6.06 9.26 0.61
CA GLU A 25 -5.22 10.23 -0.12
C GLU A 25 -4.17 9.56 -1.02
N GLY A 26 -3.58 8.45 -0.59
CA GLY A 26 -2.59 7.72 -1.38
C GLY A 26 -3.21 7.00 -2.57
N GLU A 27 -4.41 6.44 -2.40
CA GLU A 27 -5.18 5.84 -3.50
C GLU A 27 -5.60 6.90 -4.53
N ILE A 28 -5.96 8.09 -4.08
CA ILE A 28 -6.29 9.23 -4.95
C ILE A 28 -5.06 9.66 -5.74
N GLU A 29 -3.90 9.82 -5.09
CA GLU A 29 -2.64 10.19 -5.75
C GLU A 29 -2.22 9.14 -6.79
N TYR A 30 -2.35 7.85 -6.44
CA TYR A 30 -2.08 6.75 -7.36
C TYR A 30 -2.97 6.79 -8.61
N LEU A 31 -4.28 7.07 -8.47
CA LEU A 31 -5.18 7.22 -9.62
C LEU A 31 -4.91 8.47 -10.45
N GLN A 32 -4.30 9.50 -9.87
CA GLN A 32 -3.92 10.73 -10.57
C GLN A 32 -2.54 10.64 -11.25
N THR A 33 -1.78 9.59 -10.95
CA THR A 33 -0.46 9.35 -11.53
C THR A 33 -0.59 9.00 -13.01
N ALA A 34 0.27 9.60 -13.84
CA ALA A 34 0.32 9.28 -15.27
C ALA A 34 1.07 7.96 -15.48
N PHE A 35 0.45 7.03 -16.21
CA PHE A 35 1.05 5.74 -16.57
C PHE A 35 1.21 5.63 -18.08
N GLU A 36 2.30 5.00 -18.52
CA GLU A 36 2.50 4.66 -19.93
C GLU A 36 1.49 3.59 -20.39
N PRO A 37 1.08 3.56 -21.67
CA PRO A 37 0.02 2.65 -22.14
C PRO A 37 0.27 1.16 -21.86
N SER A 38 1.54 0.74 -21.90
CA SER A 38 1.99 -0.64 -21.66
C SER A 38 2.49 -0.89 -20.23
N ASP A 39 2.24 0.04 -19.31
CA ASP A 39 2.61 -0.11 -17.91
C ASP A 39 1.69 -1.13 -17.22
N GLY A 40 2.27 -2.18 -16.66
CA GLY A 40 1.56 -3.24 -15.97
C GLY A 40 1.04 -2.83 -14.59
N GLU A 41 1.47 -1.67 -14.07
CA GLU A 41 1.08 -1.14 -12.76
C GLU A 41 -0.02 -0.10 -12.86
N ARG A 42 -0.70 -0.04 -14.01
CA ARG A 42 -1.90 0.78 -14.17
C ARG A 42 -2.99 0.34 -13.19
N PRO A 43 -3.71 1.28 -12.57
CA PRO A 43 -4.85 0.94 -11.73
C PRO A 43 -5.87 0.17 -12.56
N TYR A 44 -6.34 -0.95 -12.01
CA TYR A 44 -7.47 -1.66 -12.60
C TYR A 44 -8.76 -0.89 -12.34
N ILE A 45 -9.19 -0.15 -13.35
CA ILE A 45 -10.45 0.60 -13.34
C ILE A 45 -11.52 -0.26 -14.00
N LYS A 46 -12.56 -0.55 -13.23
CA LYS A 46 -13.75 -1.26 -13.67
C LYS A 46 -14.62 -0.34 -14.54
N SER A 47 -15.16 -0.89 -15.63
CA SER A 47 -16.17 -0.23 -16.45
C SER A 47 -17.56 -0.27 -15.83
N GLU A 48 -17.85 -1.29 -15.01
CA GLU A 48 -19.13 -1.48 -14.33
C GLU A 48 -18.96 -2.24 -13.01
N TYR A 49 -19.93 -2.14 -12.10
CA TYR A 49 -19.85 -2.74 -10.77
C TYR A 49 -19.66 -4.27 -10.81
N ASP A 50 -20.40 -4.98 -11.67
CA ASP A 50 -20.37 -6.45 -11.76
C ASP A 50 -19.14 -7.03 -12.50
N GLN A 51 -18.27 -6.16 -13.05
CA GLN A 51 -17.11 -6.62 -13.81
C GLN A 51 -16.13 -7.42 -12.93
N LEU A 52 -15.82 -8.65 -13.33
CA LEU A 52 -14.84 -9.46 -12.63
C LEU A 52 -13.42 -9.24 -13.16
N THR A 53 -12.44 -9.25 -12.27
CA THR A 53 -11.02 -9.35 -12.60
C THR A 53 -10.71 -10.71 -13.27
N PRO A 54 -9.54 -10.87 -13.93
CA PRO A 54 -9.15 -12.15 -14.53
C PRO A 54 -9.13 -13.34 -13.55
N ASP A 55 -8.87 -13.09 -12.27
CA ASP A 55 -8.95 -14.08 -11.18
C ASP A 55 -10.36 -14.27 -10.59
N LYS A 56 -11.40 -13.79 -11.30
CA LYS A 56 -12.83 -13.90 -10.96
C LYS A 56 -13.22 -13.22 -9.65
N LYS A 57 -12.56 -12.11 -9.31
CA LYS A 57 -12.90 -11.28 -8.14
C LYS A 57 -13.65 -10.02 -8.55
N ILE A 58 -14.53 -9.54 -7.69
CA ILE A 58 -15.36 -8.34 -7.94
C ILE A 58 -14.63 -7.01 -7.65
N ARG A 59 -13.47 -7.07 -6.99
CA ARG A 59 -12.72 -5.88 -6.53
C ARG A 59 -12.20 -4.98 -7.65
N GLY A 60 -12.00 -3.70 -7.35
CA GLY A 60 -11.33 -2.75 -8.24
C GLY A 60 -11.80 -1.32 -8.07
N PHE A 61 -11.09 -0.38 -8.72
CA PHE A 61 -11.53 1.02 -8.76
C PHE A 61 -12.76 1.14 -9.65
N LEU A 62 -13.76 1.91 -9.22
CA LEU A 62 -14.99 2.10 -9.97
C LEU A 62 -15.37 3.58 -9.98
N HIS A 63 -15.82 4.09 -11.11
CA HIS A 63 -16.35 5.46 -11.16
C HIS A 63 -17.64 5.52 -10.33
N ARG A 64 -17.81 6.55 -9.51
CA ARG A 64 -18.90 6.68 -8.54
C ARG A 64 -20.29 6.59 -9.18
N SER A 65 -20.45 7.03 -10.43
CA SER A 65 -21.73 6.92 -11.15
C SER A 65 -22.16 5.48 -11.44
N GLU A 66 -21.20 4.56 -11.47
CA GLU A 66 -21.42 3.15 -11.78
C GLU A 66 -21.73 2.30 -10.55
N VAL A 67 -21.76 2.93 -9.35
CA VAL A 67 -22.17 2.25 -8.11
C VAL A 67 -23.69 2.05 -8.14
N PRO A 68 -24.20 0.83 -7.95
CA PRO A 68 -25.62 0.56 -7.81
C PRO A 68 -26.26 1.41 -6.72
N LYS A 69 -27.47 1.93 -6.96
CA LYS A 69 -28.13 2.90 -6.07
C LYS A 69 -28.48 2.34 -4.69
N ASP A 70 -28.56 1.02 -4.57
CA ASP A 70 -28.85 0.26 -3.38
C ASP A 70 -27.60 -0.07 -2.54
N ILE A 71 -26.41 0.30 -3.02
CA ILE A 71 -25.13 0.09 -2.32
C ILE A 71 -24.66 1.41 -1.70
N ASP A 72 -24.44 1.39 -0.38
CA ASP A 72 -23.86 2.51 0.34
C ASP A 72 -22.35 2.62 0.09
N ILE A 73 -21.88 3.85 -0.14
CA ILE A 73 -20.45 4.15 -0.19
C ILE A 73 -19.97 4.53 1.20
N ILE A 74 -19.18 3.66 1.81
CA ILE A 74 -18.75 3.78 3.21
C ILE A 74 -17.44 4.58 3.28
N LYS A 75 -17.34 5.51 4.23
CA LYS A 75 -16.05 6.12 4.57
C LYS A 75 -15.35 5.23 5.60
N THR A 76 -14.18 4.70 5.27
CA THR A 76 -13.41 3.85 6.18
C THR A 76 -11.93 4.16 6.10
N ASP A 77 -11.25 4.12 7.24
CA ASP A 77 -9.78 4.16 7.33
C ASP A 77 -9.16 2.75 7.23
N LEU A 78 -10.00 1.73 6.95
CA LEU A 78 -9.58 0.35 6.75
C LEU A 78 -9.12 0.17 5.30
N ARG A 79 -7.81 0.01 5.10
CA ARG A 79 -7.29 -0.59 3.87
C ARG A 79 -7.60 -2.08 3.93
N TYR A 80 -8.61 -2.53 3.20
CA TYR A 80 -8.91 -3.96 3.11
C TYR A 80 -7.73 -4.72 2.47
N ALA A 81 -7.60 -5.98 2.85
CA ALA A 81 -6.40 -6.83 2.74
C ALA A 81 -5.79 -7.02 1.36
N GLU A 82 -6.43 -6.52 0.32
CA GLU A 82 -6.25 -6.96 -1.05
C GLU A 82 -5.76 -5.87 -2.01
N THR A 83 -5.96 -4.59 -1.66
CA THR A 83 -5.28 -3.45 -2.27
C THR A 83 -4.26 -2.92 -1.27
N ARG A 84 -3.11 -3.61 -1.19
CA ARG A 84 -1.99 -3.12 -0.41
C ARG A 84 -1.34 -1.97 -1.17
N PHE A 85 -1.90 -0.78 -1.03
CA PHE A 85 -1.20 0.41 -1.45
C PHE A 85 0.03 0.60 -0.57
N PRO A 86 1.12 1.14 -1.12
CA PRO A 86 2.27 1.55 -0.33
C PRO A 86 1.83 2.48 0.80
N ILE A 87 2.48 2.35 1.94
CA ILE A 87 2.23 3.16 3.13
C ILE A 87 3.48 3.95 3.44
N ASN A 88 3.38 5.27 3.49
CA ASN A 88 4.49 6.12 3.87
C ASN A 88 4.97 5.75 5.29
N ILE A 89 6.29 5.73 5.52
CA ILE A 89 6.85 5.34 6.82
C ILE A 89 6.52 6.33 7.96
N TYR A 90 6.02 7.53 7.65
CA TYR A 90 5.54 8.49 8.65
C TYR A 90 4.03 8.39 8.91
N ASP A 91 3.29 7.61 8.12
CA ASP A 91 1.85 7.41 8.27
C ASP A 91 1.53 6.23 9.19
N SER A 92 1.84 6.39 10.48
CA SER A 92 1.46 5.41 11.51
C SER A 92 -0.04 5.50 11.86
N GLY A 93 -0.57 4.45 12.50
CA GLY A 93 -1.98 4.35 12.87
C GLY A 93 -2.92 3.90 11.75
N LYS A 94 -2.39 3.65 10.54
CA LYS A 94 -3.17 3.09 9.42
C LYS A 94 -3.61 1.67 9.76
N ALA A 95 -4.85 1.35 9.38
CA ALA A 95 -5.42 0.02 9.62
C ALA A 95 -5.41 -0.80 8.33
N ILE A 96 -4.90 -2.03 8.42
CA ILE A 96 -4.89 -3.01 7.33
C ILE A 96 -5.60 -4.28 7.77
N GLU A 97 -6.49 -4.82 6.95
CA GLU A 97 -6.95 -6.19 7.16
C GLU A 97 -5.89 -7.17 6.63
N LEU A 98 -5.57 -8.22 7.38
CA LEU A 98 -4.65 -9.26 6.94
C LEU A 98 -5.28 -10.62 7.14
N GLN A 99 -5.15 -11.50 6.14
CA GLN A 99 -5.52 -12.91 6.25
C GLN A 99 -4.38 -13.69 6.91
N VAL A 100 -4.64 -14.94 7.30
CA VAL A 100 -3.60 -15.85 7.79
C VAL A 100 -2.61 -16.11 6.65
N GLY A 101 -1.32 -15.92 6.92
CA GLY A 101 -0.29 -16.13 5.91
C GLY A 101 1.02 -15.40 6.19
N ILE A 102 1.98 -15.62 5.29
CA ILE A 102 3.31 -15.02 5.34
C ILE A 102 3.38 -13.92 4.29
N TYR A 103 3.64 -12.70 4.73
CA TYR A 103 3.75 -11.52 3.89
C TYR A 103 5.18 -11.02 3.79
N ARG A 104 5.53 -10.51 2.61
CA ARG A 104 6.80 -9.86 2.32
C ARG A 104 6.63 -8.38 2.54
N VAL A 105 7.41 -7.82 3.45
CA VAL A 105 7.48 -6.37 3.64
C VAL A 105 8.61 -5.86 2.76
N LYS A 106 8.26 -4.99 1.81
CA LYS A 106 9.19 -4.37 0.88
C LYS A 106 9.22 -2.86 1.08
N VAL A 107 10.39 -2.26 0.90
CA VAL A 107 10.53 -0.81 0.75
C VAL A 107 10.59 -0.46 -0.73
N LEU A 108 9.95 0.64 -1.13
CA LEU A 108 9.96 1.16 -2.50
C LEU A 108 11.08 2.19 -2.73
N GLY A 109 11.27 2.59 -3.98
CA GLY A 109 12.26 3.59 -4.40
C GLY A 109 13.67 3.09 -4.74
N GLY A 110 14.14 1.92 -4.31
CA GLY A 110 15.54 1.54 -4.54
C GLY A 110 16.00 0.11 -4.24
N TRP A 111 17.22 -0.19 -4.71
CA TRP A 111 17.85 -1.51 -4.61
C TRP A 111 18.91 -1.61 -3.52
N ASP A 112 19.51 -0.51 -3.09
CA ASP A 112 20.44 -0.49 -1.95
C ASP A 112 19.68 -0.01 -0.73
N VAL A 113 19.57 -0.86 0.28
CA VAL A 113 18.73 -0.61 1.46
C VAL A 113 19.52 -0.96 2.70
N SER A 114 19.59 -0.01 3.63
CA SER A 114 20.03 -0.22 5.00
C SER A 114 18.82 -0.06 5.92
N VAL A 115 18.52 -1.08 6.72
CA VAL A 115 17.35 -1.09 7.61
C VAL A 115 17.68 -0.42 8.96
N GLY A 116 18.89 -0.60 9.48
CA GLY A 116 19.25 -0.08 10.81
C GLY A 116 18.30 -0.59 11.90
N GLU A 117 17.88 0.29 12.79
CA GLU A 117 16.90 0.01 13.86
C GLU A 117 15.45 0.24 13.43
N PHE A 118 15.19 0.47 12.12
CA PHE A 118 13.83 0.63 11.62
C PHE A 118 12.97 -0.60 11.93
N ALA A 119 11.82 -0.38 12.55
CA ALA A 119 10.90 -1.42 12.97
C ALA A 119 9.45 -1.08 12.60
N ILE A 120 8.67 -2.12 12.39
CA ILE A 120 7.24 -2.02 12.11
C ILE A 120 6.51 -2.91 13.12
N GLU A 121 5.45 -2.40 13.73
CA GLU A 121 4.61 -3.16 14.63
C GLU A 121 3.18 -3.23 14.08
N PHE A 122 2.59 -4.42 14.18
CA PHE A 122 1.23 -4.70 13.77
C PHE A 122 0.42 -5.04 15.02
N LYS A 123 -0.41 -4.10 15.48
CA LYS A 123 -1.30 -4.30 16.63
C LYS A 123 -2.67 -4.74 16.16
N ASN A 124 -3.05 -5.97 16.46
CA ASN A 124 -4.38 -6.48 16.17
C ASN A 124 -5.44 -5.67 16.95
N ARG A 125 -6.45 -5.14 16.25
CA ARG A 125 -7.50 -4.31 16.86
C ARG A 125 -8.45 -5.08 17.78
N SER A 126 -8.68 -6.37 17.55
CA SER A 126 -9.66 -7.14 18.32
C SER A 126 -9.09 -7.66 19.64
N ASN A 127 -7.86 -8.17 19.63
CA ASN A 127 -7.23 -8.78 20.81
C ASN A 127 -6.03 -7.99 21.36
N GLY A 128 -5.60 -6.91 20.70
CA GLY A 128 -4.50 -6.06 21.13
C GLY A 128 -3.10 -6.67 20.95
N LYS A 129 -2.97 -7.89 20.41
CA LYS A 129 -1.71 -8.58 20.20
C LYS A 129 -0.82 -7.81 19.22
N ILE A 130 0.45 -7.62 19.58
CA ILE A 130 1.45 -6.97 18.73
C ILE A 130 2.29 -8.04 18.04
N ILE A 131 2.49 -7.88 16.73
CA ILE A 131 3.33 -8.72 15.90
C ILE A 131 4.41 -7.83 15.26
N THR A 132 5.66 -8.25 15.36
CA THR A 132 6.80 -7.55 14.74
C THR A 132 7.35 -8.43 13.61
N PRO A 133 7.47 -7.92 12.37
CA PRO A 133 8.11 -8.64 11.28
C PRO A 133 9.57 -8.96 11.59
N LYS A 134 10.04 -10.09 11.05
CA LYS A 134 11.44 -10.48 11.17
C LYS A 134 12.25 -9.91 10.01
N ILE A 135 13.37 -9.26 10.31
CA ILE A 135 14.33 -8.83 9.28
C ILE A 135 14.85 -10.06 8.53
N THR A 136 14.94 -9.96 7.20
CA THR A 136 15.42 -11.06 6.35
C THR A 136 16.80 -10.77 5.76
N ASN A 137 17.65 -11.81 5.74
CA ASN A 137 18.92 -11.80 5.01
C ASN A 137 18.72 -12.12 3.51
N TRP A 138 17.66 -12.86 3.16
CA TRP A 138 17.26 -13.09 1.75
C TRP A 138 16.47 -11.88 1.23
N ARG A 139 17.19 -10.84 0.82
CA ARG A 139 16.61 -9.60 0.26
C ARG A 139 16.44 -9.72 -1.25
N ILE A 140 15.24 -10.08 -1.69
CA ILE A 140 14.86 -10.18 -3.10
C ILE A 140 14.52 -8.77 -3.62
N GLN A 141 15.01 -8.44 -4.82
CA GLN A 141 14.65 -7.23 -5.56
C GLN A 141 13.45 -7.53 -6.47
N SER A 142 12.56 -6.56 -6.61
CA SER A 142 11.42 -6.63 -7.53
C SER A 142 11.04 -5.22 -8.00
N TYR A 143 9.99 -5.13 -8.81
CA TYR A 143 9.30 -3.89 -9.13
C TYR A 143 7.88 -3.97 -8.57
N GLU A 144 7.43 -2.92 -7.92
CA GLU A 144 6.05 -2.78 -7.41
C GLU A 144 5.65 -1.29 -7.52
N PHE A 145 4.45 -1.01 -8.03
CA PHE A 145 3.89 0.35 -8.18
C PHE A 145 4.77 1.35 -8.97
N GLY A 146 5.49 0.91 -9.98
CA GLY A 146 6.34 1.74 -10.85
C GLY A 146 7.77 1.78 -10.34
N GLU A 147 8.00 1.23 -9.15
CA GLU A 147 9.18 1.52 -8.37
C GLU A 147 10.03 0.29 -8.09
N ARG A 148 11.32 0.55 -7.90
CA ARG A 148 12.27 -0.46 -7.40
C ARG A 148 11.87 -0.84 -5.99
N ALA A 149 11.52 -2.10 -5.78
CA ALA A 149 11.16 -2.62 -4.48
C ALA A 149 12.23 -3.59 -3.97
N LYS A 150 12.48 -3.55 -2.66
CA LYS A 150 13.37 -4.53 -2.01
C LYS A 150 12.74 -5.09 -0.75
N LYS A 151 12.69 -6.41 -0.65
CA LYS A 151 12.24 -7.10 0.56
C LYS A 151 13.20 -6.80 1.71
N ILE A 152 12.65 -6.30 2.82
CA ILE A 152 13.39 -5.98 4.05
C ILE A 152 12.99 -6.86 5.24
N MET A 153 11.73 -7.29 5.31
CA MET A 153 11.22 -8.11 6.41
C MET A 153 10.22 -9.17 5.94
N THR A 154 9.89 -10.09 6.84
CA THR A 154 8.82 -11.08 6.70
C THR A 154 7.87 -10.99 7.87
N LEU A 155 6.60 -10.79 7.57
CA LEU A 155 5.51 -10.71 8.52
C LEU A 155 4.75 -12.04 8.50
N ASP A 156 4.54 -12.64 9.66
CA ASP A 156 3.79 -13.89 9.83
C ASP A 156 2.50 -13.59 10.59
N ILE A 157 1.36 -13.77 9.93
CA ILE A 157 0.03 -13.54 10.49
C ILE A 157 -0.61 -14.89 10.82
N SER A 158 -0.74 -15.17 12.11
CA SER A 158 -1.34 -16.41 12.60
C SER A 158 -2.87 -16.39 12.61
N GLU A 159 -3.47 -15.20 12.64
CA GLU A 159 -4.91 -15.00 12.79
C GLU A 159 -5.38 -13.88 11.86
N ARG A 160 -6.46 -14.13 11.11
CA ARG A 160 -7.10 -13.08 10.30
C ARG A 160 -7.59 -11.95 11.22
N GLY A 161 -7.39 -10.71 10.80
CA GLY A 161 -7.94 -9.57 11.51
C GLY A 161 -7.50 -8.23 10.95
N VAL A 162 -7.95 -7.16 11.60
CA VAL A 162 -7.52 -5.80 11.32
C VAL A 162 -6.36 -5.43 12.23
N TYR A 163 -5.27 -4.96 11.64
CA TYR A 163 -4.04 -4.59 12.32
C TYR A 163 -3.77 -3.09 12.13
N LEU A 164 -3.46 -2.40 13.23
CA LEU A 164 -2.89 -1.05 13.21
C LEU A 164 -1.39 -1.15 12.98
N ILE A 165 -0.87 -0.35 12.05
CA ILE A 165 0.53 -0.32 11.69
C ILE A 165 1.20 0.85 12.40
N GLU A 166 2.29 0.57 13.10
CA GLU A 166 3.12 1.57 13.76
C GLU A 166 4.56 1.47 13.23
N PHE A 167 5.09 2.58 12.74
CA PHE A 167 6.47 2.66 12.28
C PHE A 167 7.36 3.28 13.36
N LYS A 168 8.55 2.71 13.56
CA LYS A 168 9.53 3.18 14.55
C LYS A 168 10.89 3.34 13.89
N ASN A 169 11.64 4.34 14.37
CA ASN A 169 13.00 4.65 13.91
C ASN A 169 13.06 4.90 12.39
N GLN A 170 12.12 5.68 11.85
CA GLN A 170 11.97 5.97 10.42
C GLN A 170 13.26 6.48 9.76
N THR A 171 14.06 7.26 10.50
CA THR A 171 15.32 7.86 10.04
C THR A 171 16.44 6.85 9.77
N ASP A 172 16.32 5.63 10.31
CA ASP A 172 17.34 4.60 10.20
C ASP A 172 17.18 3.78 8.90
N LEU A 173 15.99 3.82 8.30
CA LEU A 173 15.74 3.25 6.98
C LEU A 173 16.36 4.15 5.92
N ARG A 174 17.37 3.63 5.22
CA ARG A 174 18.06 4.36 4.14
C ARG A 174 17.95 3.59 2.85
N VAL A 175 17.56 4.28 1.78
CA VAL A 175 17.36 3.71 0.45
C VAL A 175 18.13 4.51 -0.58
N ARG A 176 18.84 3.83 -1.48
CA ARG A 176 19.41 4.42 -2.70
C ARG A 176 18.88 3.68 -3.91
N ARG A 177 18.74 4.41 -5.02
CA ARG A 177 18.19 3.85 -6.26
C ARG A 177 19.09 2.73 -6.78
N SER A 178 20.42 2.92 -6.83
CA SER A 178 21.37 1.93 -7.35
C SER A 178 22.03 1.09 -6.26
N ASN A 179 22.37 -0.15 -6.60
CA ASN A 179 23.20 -1.04 -5.78
C ASN A 179 24.67 -1.11 -6.26
N LEU A 180 25.04 -0.30 -7.26
CA LEU A 180 26.39 -0.27 -7.83
C LEU A 180 27.35 0.46 -6.90
N PHE A 181 28.43 -0.22 -6.49
CA PHE A 181 29.39 0.27 -5.50
C PHE A 181 30.01 1.64 -5.86
N PHE A 182 30.35 1.87 -7.14
CA PHE A 182 30.94 3.13 -7.60
C PHE A 182 29.93 4.30 -7.67
N MET A 183 28.64 4.01 -7.79
CA MET A 183 27.60 5.06 -7.78
C MET A 183 27.34 5.60 -6.38
N ARG A 184 27.70 4.86 -5.31
CA ARG A 184 27.50 5.28 -3.91
C ARG A 184 28.24 6.57 -3.53
N LEU A 185 29.27 6.96 -4.29
CA LEU A 185 30.02 8.20 -4.06
C LEU A 185 29.30 9.44 -4.63
N PHE A 186 28.31 9.25 -5.51
CA PHE A 186 27.63 10.33 -6.23
C PHE A 186 26.11 10.33 -6.03
N GLU A 187 25.54 9.20 -5.63
CA GLU A 187 24.10 9.03 -5.47
C GLU A 187 23.68 9.31 -4.02
N GLN A 188 22.82 10.31 -3.85
CA GLN A 188 22.22 10.65 -2.57
C GLN A 188 21.18 9.61 -2.14
N GLU A 189 21.00 9.47 -0.83
CA GLU A 189 19.91 8.69 -0.26
C GLU A 189 18.57 9.34 -0.62
N LEU A 190 17.56 8.51 -0.84
CA LEU A 190 16.20 9.00 -1.02
C LEU A 190 15.73 9.63 0.29
N PRO A 191 15.07 10.81 0.25
CA PRO A 191 14.49 11.42 1.44
C PRO A 191 13.53 10.45 2.13
N ASN A 192 13.65 10.29 3.44
CA ASN A 192 12.82 9.40 4.24
C ASN A 192 11.32 9.71 4.09
N GLU A 193 10.97 10.96 3.87
CA GLU A 193 9.59 11.45 3.70
C GLU A 193 8.93 10.87 2.45
N LYS A 194 9.72 10.37 1.49
CA LYS A 194 9.23 9.73 0.26
C LYS A 194 9.28 8.21 0.33
N LEU A 195 9.73 7.63 1.45
CA LEU A 195 9.85 6.19 1.56
C LEU A 195 8.51 5.56 1.92
N GLU A 196 8.16 4.54 1.15
CA GLU A 196 6.93 3.79 1.34
C GLU A 196 7.22 2.31 1.53
N ILE A 197 6.34 1.68 2.31
CA ILE A 197 6.36 0.26 2.61
C ILE A 197 5.18 -0.41 1.93
N TRP A 198 5.49 -1.45 1.17
CA TRP A 198 4.51 -2.33 0.59
C TRP A 198 4.51 -3.69 1.28
N ILE A 199 3.32 -4.22 1.59
CA ILE A 199 3.12 -5.49 2.27
C ILE A 199 2.47 -6.45 1.28
N GLY A 200 3.22 -7.42 0.76
CA GLY A 200 2.84 -8.33 -0.34
C GLY A 200 2.92 -9.80 0.00
#